data_AF-A0A1Q3GHQ4-F1
#
_entry.id   AF-A0A1Q3GHQ4-F1
#
_cell.length_a   1.000
_cell.length_b   1.000
_cell.length_c   1.000
_cell.angle_alpha   90.00
_cell.angle_beta   90.00
_cell.angle_gamma   90.00
#
_symmetry.space_group_name_H-M   'P 1'
#
loop_
_entity.id
_entity.type
_entity.pdbx_description
1 polymer ?
#
loop_
_entity_poly.entity_id
_entity_poly.type
_entity_poly.pdbx_seq_one_letter_code
_entity_poly.pdbx_strand_id
1 'polypeptide(L)'
;MDNGEFSYNQAVFGLMLMGAKADGVLQSEEKRLLVDLTSEEHHLTAEEYKFVITEAKKLSDGDFVEKVYATLNEHNYADRIKALYWLLKLLKSDDSSDNDQEGNLNEMEIYRKAIIALGVTTEDVEGYEREKDGVA
;
A
#
# COMPACT_ATOMS: atom_id res chain seq x y z
N MET A 1 -4.56 -13.04 22.23
CA MET A 1 -5.64 -13.08 21.24
C MET A 1 -5.53 -11.76 20.51
N ASP A 2 -5.09 -11.78 19.26
CA ASP A 2 -5.15 -10.59 18.42
C ASP A 2 -6.61 -10.20 18.23
N ASN A 3 -6.96 -8.96 18.52
CA ASN A 3 -8.34 -8.45 18.45
C ASN A 3 -8.84 -8.27 17.01
N GLY A 4 -8.17 -8.87 16.03
CA GLY A 4 -8.45 -8.66 14.61
C GLY A 4 -7.98 -7.29 14.10
N GLU A 5 -7.20 -6.53 14.87
CA GLU A 5 -6.60 -5.26 14.43
C GLU A 5 -5.34 -5.52 13.59
N PHE A 6 -5.04 -4.63 12.64
CA PHE A 6 -3.79 -4.69 11.89
C PHE A 6 -2.65 -4.04 12.69
N SER A 7 -1.47 -4.65 12.63
CA SER A 7 -0.24 -3.92 12.96
C SER A 7 0.10 -2.90 11.88
N TYR A 8 1.00 -1.96 12.18
CA TYR A 8 1.50 -1.00 11.19
C TYR A 8 1.98 -1.68 9.89
N ASN A 9 2.83 -2.70 10.02
CA ASN A 9 3.37 -3.42 8.85
C ASN A 9 2.26 -4.15 8.07
N GLN A 10 1.26 -4.71 8.77
CA GLN A 10 0.11 -5.35 8.13
C GLN A 10 -0.77 -4.33 7.40
N ALA A 11 -0.93 -3.12 7.95
CA ALA A 11 -1.66 -2.04 7.30
C ALA A 11 -0.90 -1.46 6.10
N VAL A 12 0.43 -1.35 6.16
CA VAL A 12 1.26 -0.98 5.00
C VAL A 12 1.14 -2.02 3.88
N PHE A 13 1.19 -3.32 4.21
CA PHE A 13 0.92 -4.37 3.23
C PHE A 13 -0.50 -4.31 2.69
N GLY A 14 -1.49 -4.06 3.53
CA GLY A 14 -2.89 -3.89 3.12
C GLY A 14 -3.09 -2.70 2.17
N LEU A 15 -2.40 -1.58 2.43
CA LEU A 15 -2.40 -0.40 1.57
C LEU A 15 -1.82 -0.72 0.18
N MET A 16 -0.69 -1.42 0.13
CA MET A 16 -0.10 -1.84 -1.13
C MET A 16 -0.97 -2.86 -1.87
N LEU A 17 -1.62 -3.78 -1.14
CA LEU A 17 -2.57 -4.73 -1.70
C LEU A 17 -3.79 -4.03 -2.35
N MET A 18 -4.19 -2.86 -1.84
CA MET A 18 -5.22 -2.04 -2.48
C MET A 18 -4.73 -1.48 -3.82
N GLY A 19 -3.50 -0.97 -3.87
CA GLY A 19 -2.86 -0.47 -5.10
C GLY A 19 -2.82 -1.53 -6.19
N ALA A 20 -2.19 -2.69 -5.92
CA ALA A 20 -2.09 -3.81 -6.87
C ALA A 20 -3.43 -4.53 -7.17
N LYS A 21 -4.55 -4.07 -6.59
CA LYS A 21 -5.90 -4.56 -6.91
C LYS A 21 -6.72 -3.52 -7.67
N ALA A 22 -6.17 -2.35 -7.99
CA ALA A 22 -6.88 -1.30 -8.72
C ALA A 22 -7.56 -1.83 -9.99
N ASP A 23 -6.89 -2.76 -10.65
CA ASP A 23 -7.31 -3.30 -11.96
C ASP A 23 -8.16 -4.58 -11.84
N GLY A 24 -8.56 -4.90 -10.61
CA GLY A 24 -9.53 -5.98 -10.31
C GLY A 24 -8.93 -7.38 -10.28
N VAL A 25 -7.68 -7.60 -10.71
CA VAL A 25 -7.02 -8.91 -10.64
C VAL A 25 -5.56 -8.79 -10.22
N LEU A 26 -5.27 -9.28 -9.02
CA LEU A 26 -3.89 -9.37 -8.52
C LEU A 26 -3.12 -10.50 -9.23
N GLN A 27 -2.24 -10.12 -10.15
CA GLN A 27 -1.37 -11.00 -10.93
C GLN A 27 -0.31 -11.67 -10.04
N SER A 28 0.28 -12.75 -10.54
CA SER A 28 1.30 -13.50 -9.79
C SER A 28 2.61 -12.73 -9.62
N GLU A 29 2.94 -11.87 -10.59
CA GLU A 29 4.13 -11.02 -10.56
C GLU A 29 3.96 -9.87 -9.56
N GLU A 30 2.80 -9.21 -9.53
CA GLU A 30 2.45 -8.21 -8.53
C GLU A 30 2.47 -8.78 -7.10
N LYS A 31 2.00 -10.02 -6.89
CA LYS A 31 2.11 -10.69 -5.58
C LYS A 31 3.55 -10.81 -5.10
N ARG A 32 4.46 -11.14 -6.01
CA ARG A 32 5.87 -11.28 -5.69
C ARG A 32 6.48 -9.92 -5.40
N LEU A 33 6.20 -8.94 -6.25
CA LEU A 33 6.64 -7.55 -6.08
C LEU A 33 6.15 -6.97 -4.74
N LEU A 34 4.87 -7.17 -4.40
CA LEU A 34 4.30 -6.77 -3.11
C LEU A 34 5.10 -7.35 -1.94
N VAL A 35 5.36 -8.65 -1.96
CA VAL A 35 6.11 -9.34 -0.89
C VAL A 35 7.54 -8.84 -0.82
N ASP A 36 8.20 -8.71 -1.98
CA ASP A 36 9.59 -8.26 -2.08
C ASP A 36 9.72 -6.83 -1.50
N LEU A 37 8.88 -5.89 -1.93
CA LEU A 37 8.85 -4.50 -1.43
C LEU A 37 8.51 -4.42 0.06
N THR A 38 7.50 -5.17 0.54
CA THR A 38 7.23 -5.21 1.99
C THR A 38 8.42 -5.76 2.76
N SER A 39 9.11 -6.79 2.26
CA SER A 39 10.17 -7.45 3.00
C SER A 39 11.41 -6.59 3.23
N GLU A 40 11.61 -5.53 2.42
CA GLU A 40 12.74 -4.60 2.57
C GLU A 40 12.73 -3.90 3.95
N GLU A 41 11.57 -3.46 4.42
CA GLU A 41 11.44 -2.74 5.71
C GLU A 41 10.32 -3.26 6.61
N HIS A 42 9.25 -3.80 6.04
CA HIS A 42 8.06 -4.29 6.73
C HIS A 42 8.08 -5.81 6.82
N HIS A 43 8.97 -6.32 7.68
CA HIS A 43 9.13 -7.75 7.89
C HIS A 43 7.86 -8.34 8.50
N LEU A 44 7.09 -9.05 7.69
CA LEU A 44 5.94 -9.84 8.10
C LEU A 44 6.29 -11.33 8.01
N THR A 45 5.79 -12.10 8.96
CA THR A 45 5.81 -13.56 8.87
C THR A 45 4.81 -14.04 7.80
N ALA A 46 5.00 -15.28 7.32
CA ALA A 46 4.07 -15.90 6.37
C ALA A 46 2.61 -15.95 6.92
N GLU A 47 2.45 -16.09 8.24
CA GLU A 47 1.14 -16.08 8.89
C GLU A 47 0.48 -14.70 8.85
N GLU A 48 1.26 -13.64 9.03
CA GLU A 48 0.76 -12.25 8.98
C GLU A 48 0.38 -11.84 7.55
N TYR A 49 1.18 -12.21 6.55
CA TYR A 49 0.78 -12.03 5.14
C TYR A 49 -0.54 -12.74 4.84
N LYS A 50 -0.66 -14.00 5.29
CA LYS A 50 -1.87 -14.80 5.09
C LYS A 50 -3.06 -14.16 5.81
N PHE A 51 -2.86 -13.61 7.00
CA PHE A 51 -3.90 -12.93 7.77
C PHE A 51 -4.47 -11.73 6.99
N VAL A 52 -3.61 -10.83 6.52
CA VAL A 52 -4.06 -9.64 5.76
C VAL A 52 -4.79 -10.05 4.47
N ILE A 53 -4.25 -11.02 3.72
CA ILE A 53 -4.90 -11.54 2.49
C ILE A 53 -6.26 -12.17 2.81
N THR A 54 -6.38 -12.85 3.95
CA THR A 54 -7.64 -13.49 4.37
C THR A 54 -8.68 -12.44 4.74
N GLU A 55 -8.29 -11.40 5.48
CA GLU A 55 -9.17 -10.28 5.81
C GLU A 55 -9.61 -9.53 4.54
N ALA A 56 -8.69 -9.28 3.60
CA ALA A 56 -8.98 -8.66 2.30
C ALA A 56 -9.92 -9.48 1.39
N LYS A 57 -10.14 -10.76 1.69
CA LYS A 57 -11.10 -11.62 0.97
C LYS A 57 -12.43 -11.78 1.71
N LYS A 58 -12.41 -11.57 3.03
CA LYS A 58 -13.56 -11.79 3.92
C LYS A 58 -14.39 -10.52 4.08
N LEU A 59 -13.72 -9.37 4.13
CA LEU A 59 -14.33 -8.06 4.26
C LEU A 59 -14.81 -7.54 2.90
N SER A 60 -15.77 -6.62 2.91
CA SER A 60 -16.05 -5.82 1.71
C SER A 60 -14.85 -4.91 1.40
N ASP A 61 -14.68 -4.50 0.15
CA ASP A 61 -13.58 -3.60 -0.22
C ASP A 61 -13.60 -2.32 0.62
N GLY A 62 -14.78 -1.76 0.88
CA GLY A 62 -14.96 -0.59 1.74
C GLY A 62 -14.49 -0.83 3.19
N ASP A 63 -14.91 -1.93 3.81
CA ASP A 63 -14.54 -2.25 5.20
C ASP A 63 -13.03 -2.54 5.32
N PHE A 64 -12.44 -3.19 4.33
CA PHE A 64 -10.99 -3.46 4.30
C PHE A 64 -10.20 -2.16 4.18
N VAL A 65 -10.61 -1.27 3.28
CA VAL A 65 -9.99 0.05 3.08
C VAL A 65 -10.10 0.90 4.34
N GLU A 66 -11.29 0.96 4.96
CA GLU A 66 -11.51 1.70 6.20
C GLU A 66 -10.60 1.17 7.32
N LYS A 67 -10.48 -0.15 7.45
CA LYS A 67 -9.61 -0.79 8.44
C LYS A 67 -8.14 -0.45 8.23
N VAL A 68 -7.64 -0.48 7.00
CA VAL A 68 -6.26 -0.10 6.66
C VAL A 68 -5.99 1.36 7.03
N TYR A 69 -6.87 2.28 6.61
CA TYR A 69 -6.68 3.70 6.89
C TYR A 69 -6.85 4.05 8.37
N ALA A 70 -7.77 3.39 9.07
CA ALA A 70 -7.94 3.57 10.51
C ALA A 70 -6.65 3.21 11.25
N THR A 71 -6.07 2.04 10.97
CA THR A 71 -4.80 1.63 11.57
C THR A 71 -3.67 2.62 11.24
N LEU A 72 -3.51 3.04 9.98
CA LEU A 72 -2.45 3.98 9.61
C LEU A 72 -2.63 5.37 10.24
N ASN A 73 -3.86 5.81 10.48
CA ASN A 73 -4.15 7.10 11.12
C ASN A 73 -3.89 7.12 12.64
N GLU A 74 -3.69 5.96 13.28
CA GLU A 74 -3.21 5.87 14.67
C GLU A 74 -1.71 6.17 14.78
N HIS A 75 -0.98 6.16 13.67
CA HIS A 75 0.45 6.43 13.62
C HIS A 75 0.76 7.90 13.32
N ASN A 76 2.00 8.30 13.63
CA ASN A 76 2.44 9.68 13.45
C ASN A 76 2.52 10.06 11.95
N TYR A 77 2.64 11.37 11.68
CA TYR A 77 2.69 11.90 10.31
C TYR A 77 3.82 11.29 9.46
N ALA A 78 5.01 11.11 10.05
CA ALA A 78 6.16 10.56 9.35
C ALA A 78 5.95 9.09 8.94
N ASP A 79 5.31 8.29 9.78
CA ASP A 79 5.00 6.90 9.46
C ASP A 79 3.93 6.78 8.37
N ARG A 80 2.95 7.70 8.35
CA ARG A 80 1.97 7.78 7.25
C ARG A 80 2.63 8.14 5.91
N ILE A 81 3.62 9.04 5.91
CA ILE A 81 4.43 9.35 4.72
C ILE A 81 5.15 8.09 4.24
N LYS A 82 5.82 7.37 5.14
CA LYS A 82 6.54 6.12 4.79
C LYS A 82 5.59 5.08 4.18
N ALA A 83 4.41 4.88 4.78
CA ALA A 83 3.41 3.95 4.26
C ALA A 83 3.01 4.29 2.82
N LEU A 84 2.77 5.57 2.54
CA LEU A 84 2.40 6.04 1.20
C LEU A 84 3.55 6.03 0.20
N TYR A 85 4.79 6.21 0.65
CA TYR A 85 5.96 6.00 -0.19
C TYR A 85 6.02 4.57 -0.72
N TRP A 86 5.71 3.56 0.09
CA TRP A 86 5.69 2.17 -0.38
C TRP A 86 4.59 1.90 -1.40
N LEU A 87 3.40 2.50 -1.21
CA LEU A 87 2.37 2.48 -2.24
C LEU A 87 2.87 3.16 -3.53
N LEU A 88 3.46 4.35 -3.44
CA LEU A 88 4.00 5.06 -4.61
C LEU A 88 5.05 4.24 -5.36
N LYS A 89 5.98 3.59 -4.63
CA LYS A 89 7.03 2.75 -5.20
C LYS A 89 6.46 1.53 -5.93
N LEU A 90 5.39 0.93 -5.40
CA LEU A 90 4.68 -0.16 -6.06
C LEU A 90 4.10 0.29 -7.40
N LEU A 91 3.30 1.38 -7.40
CA LEU A 91 2.63 1.87 -8.61
C LEU A 91 3.63 2.29 -9.69
N LYS A 92 4.74 2.94 -9.31
CA LYS A 92 5.83 3.29 -10.23
C LYS A 92 6.59 2.09 -10.79
N SER A 93 6.58 0.95 -10.08
CA SER A 93 7.18 -0.28 -10.57
C SER A 93 6.30 -0.96 -11.62
N ASP A 94 4.97 -0.80 -11.50
CA ASP A 94 3.98 -1.37 -12.42
C ASP A 94 3.80 -0.53 -13.71
N ASP A 95 3.97 0.80 -13.62
CA ASP A 95 3.97 1.77 -14.74
C ASP A 95 5.08 1.53 -15.79
N SER A 96 5.90 0.49 -15.63
CA SER A 96 6.88 0.07 -16.64
C SER A 96 6.29 -0.77 -17.78
N SER A 97 4.98 -1.06 -17.75
CA SER A 97 4.27 -1.75 -18.83
C SER A 97 3.55 -0.77 -19.78
N ASP A 98 4.19 -0.46 -20.92
CA ASP A 98 3.81 0.56 -21.92
C ASP A 98 2.39 0.46 -22.55
N ASN A 99 1.52 -0.46 -22.12
CA ASN A 99 0.23 -0.74 -22.78
C ASN A 99 -1.02 -0.65 -21.88
N ASP A 100 -0.93 -0.28 -20.60
CA ASP A 100 -2.09 -0.27 -19.69
C ASP A 100 -2.47 1.12 -19.13
N GLN A 101 -2.99 1.97 -20.03
CA GLN A 101 -3.38 3.34 -19.71
C GLN A 101 -4.58 3.42 -18.74
N GLU A 102 -5.46 2.42 -18.74
CA GLU A 102 -6.63 2.36 -17.86
C GLU A 102 -6.24 1.89 -16.46
N GLY A 103 -5.31 0.94 -16.36
CA GLY A 103 -4.77 0.49 -15.08
C GLY A 103 -4.05 1.57 -14.30
N ASN A 104 -3.13 2.28 -14.97
CA ASN A 104 -2.40 3.40 -14.38
C ASN A 104 -3.35 4.51 -13.84
N LEU A 105 -4.46 4.79 -14.52
CA LEU A 105 -5.45 5.77 -14.05
C LEU A 105 -6.13 5.34 -12.75
N ASN A 106 -6.48 4.05 -12.62
CA ASN A 106 -7.12 3.51 -11.42
C ASN A 106 -6.15 3.49 -10.24
N GLU A 107 -4.91 3.06 -10.47
CA GLU A 107 -3.84 3.03 -9.47
C GLU A 107 -3.55 4.43 -8.90
N MET A 108 -3.43 5.43 -9.78
CA MET A 108 -3.23 6.82 -9.36
C MET A 108 -4.45 7.40 -8.65
N GLU A 109 -5.67 6.93 -8.94
CA GLU A 109 -6.85 7.28 -8.16
C GLU A 109 -6.78 6.71 -6.73
N ILE A 110 -6.34 5.46 -6.57
CA ILE A 110 -6.12 4.85 -5.25
C ILE A 110 -5.09 5.63 -4.46
N TYR A 111 -3.97 5.99 -5.08
CA TYR A 111 -2.93 6.80 -4.43
C TYR A 111 -3.49 8.15 -3.95
N ARG A 112 -4.23 8.87 -4.80
CA ARG A 112 -4.87 10.15 -4.42
C ARG A 112 -5.86 10.00 -3.28
N LYS A 113 -6.67 8.94 -3.28
CA LYS A 113 -7.60 8.64 -2.17
C LYS A 113 -6.84 8.37 -0.88
N ALA A 114 -5.73 7.63 -0.95
CA ALA A 114 -4.91 7.31 0.22
C ALA A 114 -4.21 8.56 0.79
N ILE A 115 -3.70 9.47 -0.06
CA ILE A 115 -3.15 10.77 0.35
C ILE A 115 -4.18 11.55 1.17
N ILE A 116 -5.41 11.68 0.67
CA ILE A 116 -6.49 12.42 1.33
C ILE A 116 -6.90 11.73 2.64
N ALA A 117 -7.09 10.40 2.62
CA ALA A 117 -7.55 9.64 3.78
C ALA A 117 -6.54 9.62 4.93
N LEU A 118 -5.24 9.66 4.61
CA LEU A 118 -4.17 9.68 5.59
C LEU A 118 -3.74 11.10 5.98
N GLY A 119 -4.33 12.13 5.34
CA GLY A 119 -4.10 13.53 5.66
C GLY A 119 -2.66 13.97 5.47
N VAL A 120 -1.96 13.41 4.47
CA VAL A 120 -0.61 13.83 4.07
C VAL A 120 -0.64 14.58 2.74
N THR A 121 0.49 15.14 2.33
CA THR A 121 0.61 15.79 1.02
C THR A 121 1.43 14.94 0.05
N THR A 122 1.17 15.08 -1.25
CA THR A 122 1.99 14.45 -2.29
C THR A 122 3.44 14.96 -2.24
N GLU A 123 3.62 16.25 -1.97
CA GLU A 123 4.95 16.89 -1.86
C GLU A 123 5.81 16.27 -0.77
N ASP A 124 5.21 15.91 0.39
CA ASP A 124 5.94 15.28 1.48
C ASP A 124 6.36 13.84 1.14
N VAL A 125 5.51 13.10 0.43
CA VAL A 125 5.82 11.73 -0.02
C VAL A 125 6.93 11.74 -1.08
N GLU A 126 6.85 12.64 -2.07
CA GLU A 126 7.90 12.84 -3.08
C GLU A 126 9.19 13.40 -2.47
N GLY A 127 9.09 14.22 -1.42
CA GLY A 127 10.24 14.66 -0.63
C GLY A 127 10.95 13.48 0.02
N TYR A 128 10.19 12.62 0.71
CA TYR A 128 10.73 11.42 1.33
C TYR A 128 11.32 10.43 0.31
N GLU A 129 10.65 10.22 -0.83
CA GLU A 129 11.15 9.37 -1.92
C GLU A 129 12.54 9.83 -2.39
N ARG A 130 12.72 11.13 -2.67
CA ARG A 130 14.00 11.70 -3.10
C ARG A 130 15.11 11.50 -2.06
N GLU A 131 14.79 11.70 -0.79
CA GLU A 131 15.73 11.46 0.32
C GLU A 131 16.09 9.98 0.45
N LYS A 132 15.10 9.09 0.27
CA LYS A 132 15.22 7.65 0.47
C LYS A 132 15.98 6.96 -0.66
N ASP A 133 15.61 7.26 -1.90
CA ASP A 133 16.14 6.62 -3.11
C ASP A 133 17.36 7.37 -3.69
N GLY A 134 17.70 8.53 -3.13
CA GLY A 134 18.83 9.34 -3.59
C GLY A 134 18.61 9.96 -4.99
N VAL A 135 17.35 10.10 -5.41
CA VAL A 135 16.97 10.75 -6.66
C VAL A 135 17.01 12.27 -6.44
N ALA A 136 18.15 12.87 -6.77
CA ALA A 136 18.36 14.33 -6.74
C ALA A 136 17.89 15.00 -8.04
#